data_AF-A0A9W3DF61-F1
#
_entry.id   AF-A0A9W3DF61-F1
#
_cell.length_a   1.000
_cell.length_b   1.000
_cell.length_c   1.000
_cell.angle_alpha   90.00
_cell.angle_beta   90.00
_cell.angle_gamma   90.00
#
_symmetry.space_group_name_H-M   'P 1'
#
loop_
_entity.id
_entity.type
_entity.pdbx_description
1 polymer ?
#
loop_
_entity_poly.entity_id
_entity_poly.type
_entity_poly.pdbx_seq_one_letter_code
_entity_poly.pdbx_strand_id
1 'polypeptide(L)'
;MAEIINNPSTMERIREEIDSVVGKSRLIQETDLPNLPYLQAVVKEGLRMYPPIPVFGRRLQEGCVMGGFYVPEKTTLVVNGYAVMRDSDYWEYPDDFKPERFLSSSRSEQEDATKEKVLKYLPFGSGRRGCPGTNLAYILLGTAIGMMIQCFDWKIEGDKVNMEETLSGMVLTMAHPLKCTPIPRGLPIIKDP
;
A
#
# COMPACT_ATOMS: atom_id res chain seq x y z
N MET A 1 -6.33 2.53 -5.74
CA MET A 1 -7.47 2.62 -6.68
C MET A 1 -7.23 1.82 -7.95
N ALA A 2 -6.17 2.07 -8.73
CA ALA A 2 -5.89 1.33 -9.97
C ALA A 2 -5.94 -0.21 -9.81
N GLU A 3 -5.24 -0.75 -8.81
CA GLU A 3 -5.31 -2.18 -8.48
C GLU A 3 -6.73 -2.66 -8.14
N ILE A 4 -7.45 -1.88 -7.34
CA ILE A 4 -8.82 -2.23 -6.91
C ILE A 4 -9.77 -2.24 -8.11
N ILE A 5 -9.58 -1.35 -9.09
CA ILE A 5 -10.36 -1.32 -10.34
C ILE A 5 -10.05 -2.55 -11.19
N ASN A 6 -8.78 -2.96 -11.27
CA ASN A 6 -8.37 -4.17 -11.98
C ASN A 6 -8.79 -5.47 -11.27
N ASN A 7 -9.19 -5.40 -9.99
CA ASN A 7 -9.57 -6.55 -9.17
C ASN A 7 -10.99 -6.35 -8.57
N PRO A 8 -12.06 -6.58 -9.35
CA PRO A 8 -13.44 -6.37 -8.90
C PRO A 8 -13.81 -7.12 -7.62
N SER A 9 -13.30 -8.34 -7.44
CA SER A 9 -13.51 -9.14 -6.22
C SER A 9 -12.91 -8.47 -4.97
N THR A 10 -11.75 -7.79 -5.10
CA THR A 10 -11.19 -6.98 -4.02
C THR A 10 -12.11 -5.80 -3.70
N MET A 11 -12.64 -5.12 -4.72
CA MET A 11 -13.57 -4.01 -4.51
C MET A 11 -14.85 -4.46 -3.78
N GLU A 12 -15.45 -5.57 -4.21
CA GLU A 12 -16.64 -6.15 -3.58
C GLU A 12 -16.38 -6.52 -2.12
N ARG A 13 -15.27 -7.20 -1.84
CA ARG A 13 -14.92 -7.61 -0.47
C ARG A 13 -14.67 -6.42 0.46
N ILE A 14 -14.07 -5.32 -0.02
CA ILE A 14 -13.97 -4.08 0.77
C ILE A 14 -15.36 -3.50 1.05
N ARG A 15 -16.27 -3.53 0.07
CA ARG A 15 -17.65 -3.03 0.26
C ARG A 15 -18.41 -3.84 1.28
N GLU A 16 -18.32 -5.16 1.21
CA GLU A 16 -18.94 -6.06 2.20
C GLU A 16 -18.42 -5.79 3.61
N GLU A 17 -17.12 -5.60 3.76
CA GLU A 17 -16.49 -5.26 5.04
C GLU A 17 -17.00 -3.91 5.58
N ILE A 18 -17.02 -2.86 4.74
CA ILE A 18 -17.55 -1.54 5.12
C ILE A 18 -19.03 -1.62 5.47
N ASP A 19 -19.85 -2.29 4.65
CA ASP A 19 -21.28 -2.44 4.89
C ASP A 19 -21.56 -3.18 6.21
N SER A 20 -20.72 -4.17 6.57
CA SER A 20 -20.86 -4.93 7.81
C SER A 20 -20.48 -4.13 9.07
N VAL A 21 -19.50 -3.22 8.98
CA VAL A 21 -18.93 -2.51 10.14
C VAL A 21 -19.54 -1.12 10.31
N VAL A 22 -19.67 -0.39 9.20
CA VAL A 22 -20.13 1.01 9.17
C VAL A 22 -21.64 1.08 8.87
N GLY A 23 -22.14 0.14 8.07
CA GLY A 23 -23.50 0.19 7.53
C GLY A 23 -23.62 1.15 6.34
N LYS A 24 -24.87 1.36 5.89
CA LYS A 24 -25.20 2.15 4.70
C LYS A 24 -25.74 3.56 5.02
N SER A 25 -25.81 3.93 6.30
CA SER A 25 -26.44 5.16 6.79
C SER A 25 -25.47 6.29 7.11
N ARG A 26 -24.16 6.04 7.07
CA ARG A 26 -23.12 7.06 7.23
C ARG A 26 -21.86 6.71 6.43
N LEU A 27 -21.00 7.70 6.23
CA LEU A 27 -19.68 7.50 5.66
C LEU A 27 -18.75 6.81 6.67
N ILE A 28 -17.80 6.05 6.14
CA ILE A 28 -16.64 5.55 6.89
C ILE A 28 -15.89 6.73 7.56
N GLN A 29 -15.43 6.51 8.78
CA GLN A 29 -14.62 7.45 9.55
C GLN A 29 -13.30 6.80 9.98
N GLU A 30 -12.33 7.63 10.38
CA GLU A 30 -11.01 7.18 10.83
C GLU A 30 -11.10 6.18 11.99
N THR A 31 -12.08 6.34 12.88
CA THR A 31 -12.34 5.47 14.02
C THR A 31 -12.85 4.08 13.64
N ASP A 32 -13.34 3.88 12.42
CA ASP A 32 -13.81 2.57 11.94
C ASP A 32 -12.65 1.71 11.44
N LEU A 33 -11.54 2.31 11.03
CA LEU A 33 -10.39 1.63 10.39
C LEU A 33 -9.83 0.44 11.16
N PRO A 34 -9.73 0.44 12.51
CA PRO A 34 -9.28 -0.73 13.26
C PRO A 34 -10.15 -1.98 13.05
N ASN A 35 -11.41 -1.80 12.65
CA ASN A 35 -12.37 -2.88 12.39
C ASN A 35 -12.50 -3.22 10.90
N LEU A 36 -11.65 -2.65 10.02
CA LEU A 36 -11.66 -2.87 8.57
C LEU A 36 -10.34 -3.53 8.10
N PRO A 37 -10.02 -4.75 8.59
CA PRO A 37 -8.72 -5.39 8.36
C PRO A 37 -8.41 -5.64 6.88
N TYR A 38 -9.41 -5.93 6.05
CA TYR A 38 -9.20 -6.16 4.62
C TYR A 38 -8.90 -4.87 3.88
N LEU A 39 -9.59 -3.77 4.18
CA LEU A 39 -9.23 -2.44 3.67
C LEU A 39 -7.79 -2.06 4.07
N GLN A 40 -7.40 -2.31 5.32
CA GLN A 40 -6.02 -2.08 5.79
C GLN A 40 -5.02 -2.95 5.00
N ALA A 41 -5.34 -4.20 4.76
CA ALA A 41 -4.53 -5.13 3.99
C ALA A 41 -4.34 -4.68 2.53
N VAL A 42 -5.39 -4.15 1.91
CA VAL A 42 -5.37 -3.57 0.55
C VAL A 42 -4.45 -2.36 0.48
N VAL A 43 -4.49 -1.48 1.48
CA VAL A 43 -3.57 -0.33 1.57
C VAL A 43 -2.12 -0.80 1.72
N LYS A 44 -1.86 -1.79 2.59
CA LYS A 44 -0.52 -2.35 2.79
C LYS A 44 0.02 -2.99 1.51
N GLU A 45 -0.80 -3.76 0.79
CA GLU A 45 -0.37 -4.40 -0.47
C GLU A 45 -0.10 -3.38 -1.57
N GLY A 46 -0.94 -2.33 -1.67
CA GLY A 46 -0.68 -1.23 -2.59
C GLY A 46 0.65 -0.52 -2.31
N LEU A 47 1.00 -0.31 -1.04
CA LEU A 47 2.28 0.30 -0.64
C LEU A 47 3.48 -0.64 -0.82
N ARG A 48 3.29 -1.96 -0.68
CA ARG A 48 4.32 -2.97 -0.96
C ARG A 48 4.71 -2.93 -2.44
N MET A 49 3.71 -2.99 -3.31
CA MET A 49 3.92 -3.01 -4.76
C MET A 49 4.35 -1.63 -5.27
N TYR A 50 3.73 -0.56 -4.80
CA TYR A 50 3.97 0.78 -5.37
C TYR A 50 4.47 1.75 -4.29
N PRO A 51 5.68 1.54 -3.72
CA PRO A 51 6.22 2.43 -2.72
C PRO A 51 6.56 3.79 -3.35
N PRO A 52 6.01 4.91 -2.84
CA PRO A 52 6.28 6.23 -3.42
C PRO A 52 7.77 6.57 -3.45
N ILE A 53 8.54 6.11 -2.46
CA ILE A 53 10.00 6.23 -2.43
C ILE A 53 10.59 4.82 -2.57
N PRO A 54 10.97 4.39 -3.79
CA PRO A 54 11.43 3.03 -4.03
C PRO A 54 12.87 2.77 -3.56
N VAL A 55 13.66 3.83 -3.36
CA VAL A 55 15.10 3.74 -3.09
C VAL A 55 15.53 4.71 -1.97
N PHE A 56 16.34 4.23 -1.02
CA PHE A 56 16.82 5.00 0.13
C PHE A 56 18.35 5.14 0.13
N GLY A 57 18.86 6.37 0.02
CA GLY A 57 20.30 6.66 0.07
C GLY A 57 20.81 7.00 1.48
N ARG A 58 22.02 6.54 1.84
CA ARG A 58 22.74 6.92 3.06
C ARG A 58 24.22 7.10 2.77
N ARG A 59 24.80 8.23 3.19
CA ARG A 59 26.26 8.48 3.11
C ARG A 59 26.91 8.05 4.42
N LEU A 60 27.83 7.10 4.35
CA LEU A 60 28.61 6.66 5.52
C LEU A 60 29.50 7.80 6.03
N GLN A 61 29.47 8.03 7.34
CA GLN A 61 30.38 8.98 8.01
C GLN A 61 31.71 8.30 8.36
N GLU A 62 31.67 7.01 8.69
CA GLU A 62 32.81 6.18 9.04
C GLU A 62 32.71 4.86 8.26
N GLY A 63 33.86 4.24 7.99
CA GLY A 63 33.89 2.93 7.35
C GLY A 63 33.36 1.84 8.27
N CYS A 64 32.66 0.85 7.72
CA CYS A 64 32.10 -0.25 8.51
C CYS A 64 32.05 -1.55 7.72
N VAL A 65 31.83 -2.68 8.42
CA VAL A 65 31.66 -3.99 7.80
C VAL A 65 30.17 -4.29 7.62
N MET A 66 29.76 -4.62 6.40
CA MET A 66 28.40 -4.99 6.04
C MET A 66 28.41 -6.24 5.15
N GLY A 67 27.64 -7.27 5.52
CA GLY A 67 27.59 -8.53 4.78
C GLY A 67 28.96 -9.24 4.66
N GLY A 68 29.87 -9.00 5.61
CA GLY A 68 31.25 -9.51 5.55
C GLY A 68 32.24 -8.65 4.75
N PHE A 69 31.79 -7.56 4.12
CA PHE A 69 32.63 -6.68 3.32
C PHE A 69 32.92 -5.36 4.06
N TYR A 70 34.18 -4.90 4.02
CA TYR A 70 34.52 -3.56 4.50
C TYR A 70 34.08 -2.51 3.47
N VAL A 71 33.26 -1.56 3.92
CA VAL A 71 32.78 -0.43 3.14
C VAL A 71 33.44 0.84 3.68
N PRO A 72 34.23 1.57 2.86
CA PRO A 72 34.92 2.78 3.31
C PRO A 72 33.98 3.90 3.75
N GLU A 73 34.49 4.80 4.59
CA GLU A 73 33.83 6.07 4.88
C GLU A 73 33.50 6.84 3.60
N LYS A 74 32.49 7.72 3.65
CA LYS A 74 32.04 8.48 2.48
C LYS A 74 31.64 7.56 1.32
N THR A 75 31.20 6.33 1.56
CA THR A 75 30.47 5.54 0.55
C THR A 75 28.98 5.90 0.63
N THR A 76 28.32 6.03 -0.52
CA THR A 76 26.85 6.14 -0.55
C THR A 76 26.25 4.75 -0.70
N LEU A 77 25.56 4.31 0.34
CA LEU A 77 24.76 3.10 0.32
C LEU A 77 23.37 3.41 -0.21
N VAL A 78 22.84 2.47 -0.96
CA VAL A 78 21.52 2.59 -1.59
C VAL A 78 20.75 1.32 -1.26
N VAL A 79 19.64 1.46 -0.53
CA VAL A 79 18.71 0.38 -0.26
C VAL A 79 17.60 0.44 -1.29
N ASN A 80 17.48 -0.60 -2.11
CA ASN A 80 16.39 -0.73 -3.09
C ASN A 80 15.17 -1.37 -2.42
N GLY A 81 14.34 -0.54 -1.77
CA GLY A 81 13.12 -1.00 -1.10
C GLY A 81 12.12 -1.63 -2.07
N TYR A 82 12.04 -1.13 -3.30
CA TYR A 82 11.19 -1.69 -4.35
C TYR A 82 11.51 -3.16 -4.65
N ALA A 83 12.80 -3.48 -4.79
CA ALA A 83 13.26 -4.85 -5.01
C ALA A 83 13.02 -5.73 -3.77
N VAL A 84 13.37 -5.24 -2.57
CA VAL A 84 13.16 -5.98 -1.31
C VAL A 84 11.68 -6.37 -1.11
N MET A 85 10.75 -5.46 -1.44
CA MET A 85 9.32 -5.71 -1.30
C MET A 85 8.74 -6.61 -2.42
N ARG A 86 9.57 -7.07 -3.36
CA ARG A 86 9.25 -8.03 -4.44
C ARG A 86 10.16 -9.26 -4.44
N ASP A 87 11.01 -9.39 -3.43
CA ASP A 87 11.94 -10.52 -3.37
C ASP A 87 11.16 -11.83 -3.18
N SER A 88 11.29 -12.74 -4.13
CA SER A 88 10.58 -14.03 -4.15
C SER A 88 10.96 -14.94 -2.99
N ASP A 89 12.11 -14.72 -2.36
CA ASP A 89 12.53 -15.48 -1.18
C ASP A 89 11.70 -15.10 0.06
N TYR A 90 11.08 -13.91 0.06
CA TYR A 90 10.30 -13.38 1.17
C TYR A 90 8.81 -13.18 0.85
N TRP A 91 8.45 -13.05 -0.43
CA TRP A 91 7.10 -12.77 -0.89
C TRP A 91 6.64 -13.82 -1.90
N GLU A 92 5.69 -14.65 -1.50
CA GLU A 92 5.04 -15.60 -2.40
C GLU A 92 4.21 -14.86 -3.45
N TYR A 93 4.43 -15.19 -4.73
CA TYR A 93 3.89 -14.48 -5.89
C TYR A 93 4.07 -12.94 -5.74
N PRO A 94 5.32 -12.45 -5.81
CA PRO A 94 5.65 -11.09 -5.41
C PRO A 94 5.02 -10.02 -6.31
N ASP A 95 4.75 -10.35 -7.56
CA ASP A 95 4.16 -9.42 -8.54
C ASP A 95 2.62 -9.48 -8.58
N ASP A 96 2.00 -10.42 -7.85
CA ASP A 96 0.55 -10.50 -7.74
C ASP A 96 0.04 -9.58 -6.63
N PHE A 97 -1.00 -8.80 -6.92
CA PHE A 97 -1.72 -8.02 -5.93
C PHE A 97 -2.59 -8.93 -5.06
N LYS A 98 -2.09 -9.28 -3.86
CA LYS A 98 -2.71 -10.23 -2.93
C LYS A 98 -2.83 -9.65 -1.52
N PRO A 99 -3.84 -8.79 -1.24
CA PRO A 99 -4.06 -8.20 0.08
C PRO A 99 -4.12 -9.23 1.22
N GLU A 100 -4.58 -10.44 0.96
CA GLU A 100 -4.74 -11.52 1.93
C GLU A 100 -3.47 -11.82 2.73
N ARG A 101 -2.29 -11.52 2.18
CA ARG A 101 -0.99 -11.67 2.85
C ARG A 101 -0.78 -10.75 4.05
N PHE A 102 -1.67 -9.79 4.28
CA PHE A 102 -1.64 -8.86 5.41
C PHE A 102 -2.83 -9.03 6.37
N LEU A 103 -3.58 -10.13 6.26
CA LEU A 103 -4.62 -10.47 7.22
C LEU A 103 -4.03 -11.30 8.38
N SER A 104 -4.60 -11.19 9.57
CA SER A 104 -4.07 -11.82 10.80
C SER A 104 -4.06 -13.35 10.82
N SER A 105 -4.74 -14.00 9.85
CA SER A 105 -4.67 -15.45 9.61
C SER A 105 -3.57 -15.84 8.61
N SER A 106 -2.94 -14.87 7.97
CA SER A 106 -1.77 -15.11 7.13
C SER A 106 -0.53 -15.22 8.03
N ARG A 107 0.37 -16.15 7.69
CA ARG A 107 1.59 -16.43 8.47
C ARG A 107 2.48 -15.21 8.70
N SER A 108 2.29 -14.13 7.93
CA SER A 108 3.13 -12.92 7.96
C SER A 108 2.97 -12.10 9.24
N GLU A 109 1.76 -11.84 9.75
CA GLU A 109 1.56 -10.96 10.92
C GLU A 109 2.04 -11.60 12.23
N GLN A 110 1.94 -12.92 12.38
CA GLN A 110 2.48 -13.66 13.53
C GLN A 110 4.01 -13.82 13.47
N GLU A 111 4.62 -13.65 12.30
CA GLU A 111 6.07 -13.77 12.09
C GLU A 111 6.83 -12.44 12.11
N ASP A 112 6.13 -11.30 12.02
CA ASP A 112 6.71 -9.95 12.04
C ASP A 112 7.33 -9.53 13.39
N ALA A 113 7.31 -10.42 14.39
CA ALA A 113 7.93 -10.20 15.70
C ALA A 113 9.48 -10.17 15.69
N THR A 114 10.12 -10.55 14.57
CA THR A 114 11.59 -10.52 14.44
C THR A 114 12.05 -9.29 13.65
N LYS A 115 12.99 -8.52 14.18
CA LYS A 115 13.55 -7.30 13.55
C LYS A 115 14.03 -7.49 12.10
N GLU A 116 14.44 -8.70 11.74
CA GLU A 116 14.92 -9.08 10.41
C GLU A 116 13.77 -9.22 9.39
N LYS A 117 12.60 -9.71 9.82
CA LYS A 117 11.38 -9.80 8.99
C LYS A 117 10.70 -8.44 8.81
N VAL A 118 10.87 -7.51 9.74
CA VAL A 118 10.43 -6.11 9.59
C VAL A 118 11.08 -5.41 8.39
N LEU A 119 12.25 -5.88 7.93
CA LEU A 119 12.96 -5.27 6.80
C LEU A 119 12.46 -5.73 5.42
N LYS A 120 11.58 -6.74 5.32
CA LYS A 120 10.99 -7.16 4.04
C LYS A 120 9.88 -6.22 3.54
N TYR A 121 9.32 -5.40 4.44
CA TYR A 121 8.24 -4.44 4.16
C TYR A 121 8.63 -3.04 4.66
N LEU A 122 9.04 -2.16 3.74
CA LEU A 122 9.64 -0.86 4.06
C LEU A 122 8.97 0.32 3.32
N PRO A 123 7.63 0.40 3.21
CA PRO A 123 6.97 1.49 2.47
C PRO A 123 7.23 2.87 3.05
N PHE A 124 7.59 2.92 4.34
CA PHE A 124 7.86 4.14 5.10
C PHE A 124 9.30 4.17 5.67
N GLY A 125 10.18 3.31 5.16
CA GLY A 125 11.51 3.09 5.73
C GLY A 125 11.46 2.48 7.15
N SER A 126 12.59 2.52 7.86
CA SER A 126 12.71 1.95 9.21
C SER A 126 13.79 2.65 10.05
N GLY A 127 13.84 2.33 11.34
CA GLY A 127 14.80 2.84 12.31
C GLY A 127 14.66 4.34 12.60
N ARG A 128 15.77 4.99 12.99
CA ARG A 128 15.81 6.40 13.42
C ARG A 128 15.33 7.41 12.36
N ARG A 129 15.20 6.99 11.10
CA ARG A 129 14.77 7.83 9.96
C ARG A 129 13.53 7.27 9.26
N GLY A 130 12.80 6.37 9.92
CA GLY A 130 11.48 5.95 9.45
C GLY A 130 10.53 7.15 9.38
N CYS A 131 9.53 7.07 8.49
CA CYS A 131 8.60 8.16 8.26
C CYS A 131 7.81 8.47 9.54
N PRO A 132 7.88 9.70 10.07
CA PRO A 132 7.06 10.09 11.23
C PRO A 132 5.57 10.14 10.89
N GLY A 133 5.22 10.24 9.61
CA GLY A 133 3.84 10.27 9.12
C GLY A 133 3.19 8.91 8.89
N THR A 134 3.83 7.80 9.26
CA THR A 134 3.34 6.43 8.97
C THR A 134 1.88 6.23 9.42
N ASN A 135 1.55 6.55 10.67
CA ASN A 135 0.20 6.37 11.20
C ASN A 135 -0.82 7.27 10.50
N LEU A 136 -0.45 8.53 10.26
CA LEU A 136 -1.29 9.49 9.55
C LEU A 136 -1.56 9.03 8.11
N ALA A 137 -0.54 8.50 7.42
CA ALA A 137 -0.68 7.99 6.06
C ALA A 137 -1.66 6.81 6.00
N TYR A 138 -1.59 5.85 6.91
CA TYR A 138 -2.55 4.74 6.96
C TYR A 138 -3.98 5.22 7.24
N ILE A 139 -4.16 6.20 8.13
CA ILE A 139 -5.48 6.79 8.41
C ILE A 139 -6.05 7.48 7.16
N LEU A 140 -5.25 8.34 6.52
CA LEU A 140 -5.68 9.08 5.33
C LEU A 140 -5.95 8.15 4.15
N LEU A 141 -5.05 7.22 3.85
CA LEU A 141 -5.21 6.28 2.74
C LEU A 141 -6.39 5.35 2.97
N GLY A 142 -6.50 4.77 4.17
CA GLY A 142 -7.61 3.88 4.53
C GLY A 142 -8.96 4.60 4.42
N THR A 143 -9.09 5.77 5.02
CA THR A 143 -10.35 6.55 4.98
C THR A 143 -10.68 6.99 3.57
N ALA A 144 -9.73 7.58 2.83
CA ALA A 144 -9.98 8.08 1.48
C ALA A 144 -10.35 6.95 0.50
N ILE A 145 -9.62 5.83 0.52
CA ILE A 145 -9.91 4.67 -0.32
C ILE A 145 -11.24 4.04 0.07
N GLY A 146 -11.49 3.87 1.37
CA GLY A 146 -12.76 3.36 1.88
C GLY A 146 -13.95 4.21 1.41
N MET A 147 -13.85 5.54 1.53
CA MET A 147 -14.89 6.46 1.05
C MET A 147 -15.09 6.35 -0.47
N MET A 148 -14.01 6.32 -1.26
CA MET A 148 -14.09 6.18 -2.71
C MET A 148 -14.80 4.89 -3.14
N ILE A 149 -14.57 3.78 -2.43
CA ILE A 149 -15.19 2.48 -2.72
C ILE A 149 -16.62 2.40 -2.19
N GLN A 150 -16.86 3.00 -1.02
CA GLN A 150 -18.18 3.09 -0.41
C GLN A 150 -19.12 3.88 -1.32
N CYS A 151 -18.66 5.02 -1.85
CA CYS A 151 -19.54 5.96 -2.54
C CYS A 151 -19.69 5.75 -4.04
N PHE A 152 -18.71 5.12 -4.71
CA PHE A 152 -18.66 5.11 -6.17
C PHE A 152 -18.38 3.71 -6.74
N ASP A 153 -19.04 3.41 -7.86
CA ASP A 153 -18.53 2.50 -8.87
C ASP A 153 -17.53 3.25 -9.77
N TRP A 154 -16.58 2.53 -10.36
CA TRP A 154 -15.48 3.13 -11.11
C TRP A 154 -15.44 2.56 -12.52
N LYS A 155 -15.75 3.42 -13.51
CA LYS A 155 -15.69 3.05 -14.92
C LYS A 155 -14.36 3.50 -15.52
N ILE A 156 -13.76 2.66 -16.35
CA ILE A 156 -12.56 2.98 -17.14
C ILE A 156 -12.84 2.87 -18.63
N GLU A 157 -11.98 3.50 -19.44
CA GLU A 157 -11.93 3.25 -20.87
C GLU A 157 -11.04 2.03 -21.13
N GLY A 158 -11.59 0.99 -21.77
CA GLY A 158 -10.92 -0.29 -22.00
C GLY A 158 -11.16 -1.32 -20.89
N ASP A 159 -10.43 -2.44 -20.96
CA ASP A 159 -10.70 -3.62 -20.11
C ASP A 159 -9.95 -3.60 -18.77
N LYS A 160 -8.78 -2.93 -18.71
CA LYS A 160 -7.93 -2.85 -17.52
C LYS A 160 -7.12 -1.56 -17.48
N VAL A 161 -6.82 -1.10 -16.29
CA VAL A 161 -5.88 0.00 -16.03
C VAL A 161 -4.47 -0.44 -16.38
N ASN A 162 -3.74 0.39 -17.12
CA ASN A 162 -2.31 0.20 -17.36
C ASN A 162 -1.52 0.51 -16.08
N MET A 163 -0.79 -0.48 -15.57
CA MET A 163 -0.01 -0.42 -14.34
C MET A 163 1.47 -0.10 -14.56
N GLU A 164 1.89 0.26 -15.77
CA GLU A 164 3.25 0.70 -16.06
C GLU A 164 3.65 1.85 -15.12
N GLU A 165 4.88 1.75 -14.61
CA GLU A 165 5.44 2.65 -13.62
C GLU A 165 6.49 3.55 -14.27
N THR A 166 6.68 4.75 -13.72
CA THR A 166 7.80 5.63 -14.05
C THR A 166 8.27 6.38 -12.80
N LEU A 167 9.42 7.04 -12.91
CA LEU A 167 9.93 7.92 -11.87
C LEU A 167 9.66 9.38 -12.24
N SER A 168 8.88 10.06 -11.41
CA SER A 168 8.79 11.52 -11.42
C SER A 168 9.79 12.07 -10.40
N GLY A 169 11.02 12.32 -10.87
CA GLY A 169 12.14 12.62 -9.98
C GLY A 169 12.52 11.39 -9.14
N MET A 170 12.37 11.46 -7.83
CA MET A 170 12.61 10.32 -6.92
C MET A 170 11.34 9.55 -6.55
N VAL A 171 10.17 9.96 -7.06
CA VAL A 171 8.89 9.39 -6.68
C VAL A 171 8.42 8.39 -7.74
N LEU A 172 8.07 7.17 -7.30
CA LEU A 172 7.41 6.19 -8.15
C LEU A 172 5.96 6.60 -8.41
N THR A 173 5.57 6.62 -9.67
CA THR A 173 4.21 6.99 -10.11
C THR A 173 3.79 6.11 -11.28
N MET A 174 2.50 6.13 -11.62
CA MET A 174 2.03 5.53 -12.87
C MET A 174 2.60 6.29 -14.06
N ALA A 175 3.11 5.57 -15.05
CA ALA A 175 3.58 6.12 -16.32
C ALA A 175 2.43 6.77 -17.11
N HIS A 176 1.24 6.20 -16.99
CA HIS A 176 0.01 6.73 -17.58
C HIS A 176 -0.95 7.12 -16.46
N PRO A 177 -1.44 8.37 -16.42
CA PRO A 177 -2.41 8.77 -15.40
C PRO A 177 -3.64 7.87 -15.40
N LEU A 178 -4.12 7.47 -14.22
CA LEU A 178 -5.39 6.76 -14.08
C LEU A 178 -6.54 7.65 -14.59
N LYS A 179 -7.18 7.23 -15.68
CA LYS A 179 -8.40 7.85 -16.20
C LYS A 179 -9.58 6.95 -15.84
N CYS A 180 -10.45 7.44 -14.97
CA CYS A 180 -11.65 6.73 -14.54
C CYS A 180 -12.79 7.71 -14.24
N THR A 181 -14.02 7.29 -14.45
CA THR A 181 -15.24 8.04 -14.14
C THR A 181 -15.90 7.45 -12.89
N PRO A 182 -16.08 8.23 -11.82
CA PRO A 182 -16.86 7.79 -10.67
C PRO A 182 -18.35 7.80 -11.01
N ILE A 183 -19.05 6.73 -10.68
CA ILE A 183 -20.50 6.58 -10.82
C ILE A 183 -21.06 6.48 -9.40
N PRO A 184 -21.87 7.47 -8.94
CA PRO A 184 -22.45 7.43 -7.61
C PRO A 184 -23.21 6.13 -7.36
N ARG A 185 -22.94 5.49 -6.23
CA ARG A 185 -23.75 4.37 -5.75
C ARG A 185 -25.03 4.95 -5.16
N GLY A 186 -26.18 4.31 -5.41
CA GLY A 186 -27.48 4.69 -4.86
C GLY A 186 -27.61 4.44 -3.35
N LEU A 187 -26.62 4.86 -2.56
CA LEU A 187 -26.64 4.76 -1.10
C LEU A 187 -27.50 5.90 -0.53
N PRO A 188 -28.26 5.66 0.56
CA PRO A 188 -29.10 6.68 1.20
C PRO A 188 -28.35 7.96 1.63
N ILE A 189 -27.04 7.84 1.84
CA ILE A 189 -26.14 8.93 2.25
C ILE A 189 -25.69 9.82 1.09
N ILE A 190 -25.85 9.37 -0.16
CA ILE A 190 -25.57 10.14 -1.36
C ILE A 190 -26.91 10.62 -1.89
N LYS A 191 -27.33 11.82 -1.46
CA LYS A 191 -28.51 12.47 -2.03
C LYS A 191 -28.11 13.09 -3.37
N ASP A 192 -28.92 12.88 -4.39
CA ASP A 192 -28.80 13.65 -5.64
C ASP A 192 -28.91 15.15 -5.30
N PRO A 193 -28.05 16.00 -5.91
CA PRO A 193 -28.02 17.42 -5.65
C PRO A 193 -29.31 18.16 -6.04
#